data_AF-B0RPR1-F1
#
_entry.id   AF-B0RPR1-F1
#
_cell.length_a   1.000
_cell.length_b   1.000
_cell.length_c   1.000
_cell.angle_alpha   90.00
_cell.angle_beta   90.00
_cell.angle_gamma   90.00
#
_symmetry.space_group_name_H-M   'P 1'
#
loop_
_entity.id
_entity.type
_entity.pdbx_description
1 polymer ?
#
loop_
_entity_poly.entity_id
_entity_poly.type
_entity_poly.pdbx_seq_one_letter_code
_entity_poly.pdbx_strand_id
1 'polypeptide(L)'
;MESRLRAAFCVLGDVLPGWQELLTAPRALGRLPGSLLAAMLSSESHKERVMQSVSQLCYCEPVIRSSEVAMSTTTIRLPDELKARVARAAKDAGTTAHGFIVDAIAEKIEAHERRTAFHAEAQQRWAAIEGGDNTLSWADVRQYMQQLADGENPAPPVASAVER
;
A
#
# COMPACT_ATOMS: atom_id res chain seq x y z
N MET A 1 -26.23 -7.44 -22.50
CA MET A 1 -25.28 -6.38 -22.08
C MET A 1 -24.76 -6.77 -20.70
N GLU A 2 -24.08 -7.92 -20.65
CA GLU A 2 -23.85 -8.74 -19.44
C GLU A 2 -22.41 -9.28 -19.38
N SER A 3 -21.50 -8.71 -20.17
CA SER A 3 -20.16 -9.28 -20.41
C SER A 3 -19.02 -8.41 -19.86
N ARG A 4 -19.31 -7.46 -18.96
CA ARG A 4 -18.29 -6.56 -18.37
C ARG A 4 -18.15 -6.63 -16.85
N LEU A 5 -18.87 -7.53 -16.17
CA LEU A 5 -18.81 -7.70 -14.70
C LEU A 5 -18.18 -9.02 -14.23
N ARG A 6 -17.64 -9.84 -15.14
CA ARG A 6 -16.88 -11.06 -14.80
C ARG A 6 -15.35 -10.87 -14.73
N ALA A 7 -14.84 -9.66 -14.98
CA ALA A 7 -13.39 -9.38 -15.04
C ALA A 7 -12.81 -8.74 -13.75
N ALA A 8 -13.58 -8.62 -12.67
CA ALA A 8 -13.12 -7.98 -11.43
C ALA A 8 -12.88 -8.97 -10.25
N PHE A 9 -12.88 -10.29 -10.50
CA PHE A 9 -12.85 -11.30 -9.43
C PHE A 9 -11.77 -12.38 -9.59
N CYS A 10 -10.66 -12.11 -10.30
CA CYS A 10 -9.61 -13.12 -10.53
C CYS A 10 -8.18 -12.76 -10.07
N VAL A 11 -7.97 -11.75 -9.21
CA VAL A 11 -6.59 -11.39 -8.77
C VAL A 11 -6.40 -11.33 -7.24
N LEU A 12 -7.34 -11.84 -6.45
CA LEU A 12 -7.07 -12.07 -5.03
C LEU A 12 -7.71 -13.38 -4.55
N GLY A 13 -6.99 -14.47 -4.76
CA GLY A 13 -7.29 -15.77 -4.20
C GLY A 13 -6.07 -16.64 -4.42
N ASP A 14 -5.19 -16.69 -3.41
CA ASP A 14 -4.41 -17.87 -3.02
C ASP A 14 -3.25 -17.48 -2.10
N VAL A 15 -3.56 -17.02 -0.87
CA VAL A 15 -2.67 -17.25 0.28
C VAL A 15 -3.53 -17.39 1.55
N LEU A 16 -3.44 -18.59 2.15
CA LEU A 16 -3.82 -19.04 3.49
C LEU A 16 -5.14 -19.81 3.68
N PRO A 17 -5.05 -21.15 3.83
CA PRO A 17 -6.09 -21.99 4.39
C PRO A 17 -6.01 -22.01 5.94
N GLY A 18 -7.16 -22.17 6.58
CA GLY A 18 -7.26 -22.77 7.92
C GLY A 18 -7.02 -21.84 9.09
N TRP A 19 -8.01 -21.01 9.42
CA TRP A 19 -8.26 -20.56 10.80
C TRP A 19 -9.77 -20.60 11.07
N GLN A 20 -10.18 -21.65 11.80
CA GLN A 20 -11.40 -21.76 12.62
C GLN A 20 -12.76 -21.61 11.91
N GLU A 21 -13.55 -22.67 11.66
CA GLU A 21 -13.95 -23.72 12.63
C GLU A 21 -14.38 -23.18 14.02
N LEU A 22 -14.96 -21.98 14.09
CA LEU A 22 -15.55 -21.47 15.35
C LEU A 22 -16.96 -20.90 15.24
N LEU A 23 -17.78 -21.33 14.29
CA LEU A 23 -19.22 -20.98 14.31
C LEU A 23 -20.10 -22.18 13.97
N THR A 24 -19.90 -23.26 14.72
CA THR A 24 -20.94 -24.29 14.93
C THR A 24 -22.06 -23.66 15.77
N ALA A 25 -23.21 -23.43 15.15
CA ALA A 25 -24.46 -23.09 15.83
C ALA A 25 -24.85 -24.20 16.84
N PRO A 26 -25.66 -23.92 17.89
CA PRO A 26 -27.11 -23.97 17.67
C PRO A 26 -27.99 -23.03 18.53
N ARG A 27 -29.05 -22.55 17.88
CA ARG A 27 -30.47 -22.52 18.27
C ARG A 27 -30.89 -22.38 19.77
N ALA A 28 -31.72 -21.35 19.95
CA ALA A 28 -33.12 -21.39 20.42
C ALA A 28 -33.45 -21.09 21.91
N LEU A 29 -34.69 -20.57 22.04
CA LEU A 29 -35.49 -20.28 23.26
C LEU A 29 -35.16 -18.92 23.90
N GLY A 30 -36.10 -18.05 24.26
CA GLY A 30 -37.54 -18.15 24.40
C GLY A 30 -38.13 -16.74 24.64
N ARG A 31 -39.34 -16.69 25.16
CA ARG A 31 -40.34 -15.65 24.92
C ARG A 31 -40.83 -15.04 26.25
N LEU A 32 -41.24 -13.77 26.20
CA LEU A 32 -42.18 -13.05 27.10
C LEU A 32 -41.64 -12.50 28.45
N PRO A 33 -42.42 -11.69 29.21
CA PRO A 33 -42.66 -10.26 28.99
C PRO A 33 -42.62 -9.44 30.33
N GLY A 34 -42.96 -8.15 30.27
CA GLY A 34 -43.79 -7.53 31.32
C GLY A 34 -43.09 -6.84 32.51
N SER A 35 -43.26 -5.51 32.54
CA SER A 35 -43.60 -4.67 33.70
C SER A 35 -42.65 -4.58 34.90
N LEU A 36 -42.07 -3.39 35.05
CA LEU A 36 -42.09 -2.51 36.24
C LEU A 36 -41.91 -1.09 35.64
N LEU A 37 -42.85 -0.13 35.56
CA LEU A 37 -43.88 0.33 36.48
C LEU A 37 -43.35 0.60 37.90
N ALA A 38 -42.58 1.67 38.07
CA ALA A 38 -42.65 2.57 39.23
C ALA A 38 -41.66 3.75 39.08
N ALA A 39 -42.02 4.90 39.66
CA ALA A 39 -41.36 6.22 39.65
C ALA A 39 -41.61 7.03 38.35
N MET A 40 -42.82 7.53 38.07
CA MET A 40 -43.54 8.58 38.82
C MET A 40 -42.61 9.75 39.20
N LEU A 41 -42.73 10.86 38.47
CA LEU A 41 -43.37 12.12 38.91
C LEU A 41 -42.55 12.84 39.99
N SER A 42 -41.83 13.89 39.63
CA SER A 42 -42.34 15.27 39.60
C SER A 42 -42.02 16.03 40.89
N SER A 43 -41.16 17.03 40.77
CA SER A 43 -41.27 18.35 41.40
C SER A 43 -40.08 19.13 40.86
N GLU A 44 -40.27 19.97 39.83
CA GLU A 44 -40.48 21.40 40.05
C GLU A 44 -39.60 21.95 41.18
N SER A 45 -38.61 22.78 40.84
CA SER A 45 -38.71 24.21 41.19
C SER A 45 -37.48 25.00 40.73
N HIS A 46 -37.76 25.95 39.83
CA HIS A 46 -37.22 27.30 39.78
C HIS A 46 -35.70 27.54 39.96
N LYS A 47 -35.08 27.88 38.83
CA LYS A 47 -34.67 29.27 38.55
C LYS A 47 -34.40 29.37 37.05
N GLU A 48 -35.44 29.68 36.29
CA GLU A 48 -35.61 31.03 35.73
C GLU A 48 -34.37 31.46 34.93
N ARG A 49 -34.40 31.27 33.61
CA ARG A 49 -35.06 32.22 32.68
C ARG A 49 -34.34 33.57 32.65
N VAL A 50 -33.14 33.58 32.08
CA VAL A 50 -32.60 34.64 31.21
C VAL A 50 -31.54 33.91 30.37
N MET A 51 -31.77 33.47 29.14
CA MET A 51 -31.70 34.30 27.93
C MET A 51 -31.82 33.38 26.71
N GLN A 52 -33.03 32.89 26.43
CA GLN A 52 -33.34 32.15 25.19
C GLN A 52 -34.38 32.93 24.42
N SER A 53 -33.94 33.51 23.30
CA SER A 53 -34.68 34.20 22.22
C SER A 53 -33.69 35.26 21.71
N VAL A 54 -33.15 35.24 20.48
CA VAL A 54 -33.82 35.17 19.17
C VAL A 54 -32.76 34.82 18.09
N SER A 55 -33.12 33.93 17.15
CA SER A 55 -32.66 33.78 15.74
C SER A 55 -31.15 33.59 15.41
N GLN A 56 -30.73 32.87 14.38
CA GLN A 56 -31.30 32.63 13.05
C GLN A 56 -30.65 31.38 12.42
N LEU A 57 -31.41 30.67 11.58
CA LEU A 57 -31.02 29.58 10.68
C LEU A 57 -29.79 29.87 9.79
N CYS A 58 -28.95 28.83 9.59
CA CYS A 58 -28.26 28.44 8.34
C CYS A 58 -27.64 27.04 8.57
N TYR A 59 -28.33 25.96 8.17
CA TYR A 59 -28.09 25.17 6.94
C TYR A 59 -27.15 23.95 7.15
N CYS A 60 -27.78 22.77 7.17
CA CYS A 60 -27.30 21.41 6.86
C CYS A 60 -25.92 20.91 7.38
N GLU A 61 -25.97 19.87 8.23
CA GLU A 61 -24.96 18.80 8.18
C GLU A 61 -25.18 17.94 6.90
N PRO A 62 -24.10 17.42 6.31
CA PRO A 62 -23.84 15.99 6.50
C PRO A 62 -22.35 15.62 6.67
N VAL A 63 -22.14 14.56 7.46
CA VAL A 63 -21.04 13.58 7.42
C VAL A 63 -20.09 13.75 6.23
N ILE A 64 -18.88 14.22 6.52
CA ILE A 64 -17.69 13.70 5.86
C ILE A 64 -16.86 13.08 6.98
N ARG A 65 -16.91 11.75 7.09
CA ARG A 65 -15.82 10.98 7.70
C ARG A 65 -14.64 11.13 6.75
N SER A 66 -14.02 12.31 6.78
CA SER A 66 -12.71 12.50 6.20
C SER A 66 -11.85 11.52 6.95
N SER A 67 -11.46 10.42 6.30
CA SER A 67 -10.19 9.81 6.62
C SER A 67 -9.17 10.92 6.40
N GLU A 68 -8.94 11.73 7.43
CA GLU A 68 -7.76 12.55 7.52
C GLU A 68 -6.62 11.58 7.27
N VAL A 69 -5.96 11.74 6.13
CA VAL A 69 -4.66 11.11 5.90
C VAL A 69 -3.75 11.81 6.89
N ALA A 70 -3.79 11.35 8.14
CA ALA A 70 -3.00 11.92 9.21
C ALA A 70 -1.54 11.73 8.79
N MET A 71 -0.84 12.84 8.53
CA MET A 71 0.61 12.79 8.36
C MET A 71 1.21 12.35 9.68
N SER A 72 1.59 11.07 9.74
CA SER A 72 2.31 10.52 10.88
C SER A 72 3.71 11.10 10.89
N THR A 73 3.99 12.01 11.84
CA THR A 73 5.30 12.61 12.01
C THR A 73 6.21 11.64 12.75
N THR A 74 7.19 11.08 12.06
CA THR A 74 8.22 10.24 12.68
C THR A 74 9.41 11.09 13.11
N THR A 75 9.80 11.03 14.39
CA THR A 75 10.96 11.77 14.91
C THR A 75 12.24 10.95 14.73
N ILE A 76 13.09 11.35 13.78
CA ILE A 76 14.39 10.72 13.52
C ILE A 76 15.50 11.52 14.19
N ARG A 77 16.34 10.85 15.00
CA ARG A 77 17.51 11.48 15.63
C ARG A 77 18.70 11.42 14.67
N LEU A 78 19.25 12.58 14.32
CA LEU A 78 20.42 12.70 13.46
C LEU A 78 21.63 13.18 14.28
N PRO A 79 22.82 12.57 14.11
CA PRO A 79 24.03 13.11 14.71
C PRO A 79 24.36 14.49 14.12
N ASP A 80 25.00 15.36 14.92
CA ASP A 80 25.21 16.77 14.56
C ASP A 80 25.99 16.95 13.25
N GLU A 81 26.98 16.09 13.00
CA GLU A 81 27.74 16.09 11.75
C GLU A 81 26.84 15.83 10.52
N LEU A 82 25.94 14.85 10.62
CA LEU A 82 25.02 14.52 9.53
C LEU A 82 23.99 15.63 9.33
N LYS A 83 23.49 16.21 10.42
CA LYS A 83 22.57 17.36 10.36
C LYS A 83 23.19 18.55 9.62
N ALA A 84 24.47 18.85 9.88
CA ALA A 84 25.19 19.91 9.18
C ALA A 84 25.38 19.62 7.68
N ARG A 85 25.70 18.37 7.33
CA ARG A 85 25.82 17.93 5.92
C ARG A 85 24.50 18.02 5.15
N VAL A 86 23.40 17.58 5.78
CA VAL A 86 22.05 17.69 5.21
C VAL A 86 21.65 19.15 5.01
N ALA A 87 21.91 20.02 5.99
CA ALA A 87 21.59 21.43 5.85
C ALA A 87 22.33 22.10 4.68
N ARG A 88 23.60 21.75 4.46
CA ARG A 88 24.36 22.22 3.30
C ARG A 88 23.78 21.68 1.99
N ALA A 89 23.55 20.37 1.90
CA ALA A 89 23.00 19.75 0.69
C ALA A 89 21.59 20.28 0.35
N ALA A 90 20.74 20.50 1.34
CA ALA A 90 19.43 21.10 1.17
C ALA A 90 19.51 22.54 0.64
N LYS A 91 20.44 23.35 1.16
CA LYS A 91 20.70 24.70 0.67
C LYS A 91 21.17 24.69 -0.79
N ASP A 92 22.10 23.80 -1.13
CA ASP A 92 22.62 23.66 -2.49
C ASP A 92 21.52 23.20 -3.47
N ALA A 93 20.59 22.35 -3.01
CA ALA A 93 19.43 21.87 -3.76
C ALA A 93 18.22 22.84 -3.74
N GLY A 94 18.29 23.95 -3.00
CA GLY A 94 17.19 24.93 -2.90
C GLY A 94 15.95 24.43 -2.15
N THR A 95 16.09 23.43 -1.26
CA THR A 95 14.99 22.86 -0.46
C THR A 95 15.22 23.06 1.04
N THR A 96 14.21 22.71 1.85
CA THR A 96 14.35 22.68 3.32
C THR A 96 15.04 21.40 3.76
N ALA A 97 15.70 21.42 4.92
CA ALA A 97 16.34 20.21 5.47
C ALA A 97 15.34 19.06 5.68
N HIS A 98 14.09 19.35 6.08
CA HIS A 98 13.05 18.34 6.21
C HIS A 98 12.67 17.74 4.86
N GLY A 99 12.39 18.57 3.86
CA GLY A 99 12.06 18.11 2.50
C GLY A 99 13.18 17.25 1.92
N PHE A 100 14.43 17.72 2.03
CA PHE A 100 15.60 16.96 1.59
C PHE A 100 15.70 15.57 2.24
N ILE A 101 15.39 15.45 3.54
CA ILE A 101 15.42 14.15 4.24
C ILE A 101 14.31 13.23 3.74
N VAL A 102 13.10 13.76 3.54
CA VAL A 102 11.97 12.98 3.05
C VAL A 102 12.26 12.45 1.64
N ASP A 103 12.75 13.32 0.76
CA ASP A 103 13.11 12.96 -0.62
C ASP A 103 14.23 11.90 -0.63
N ALA A 104 15.27 12.10 0.19
CA ALA A 104 16.37 11.13 0.29
C ALA A 104 15.92 9.75 0.80
N ILE A 105 14.93 9.69 1.70
CA ILE A 105 14.36 8.41 2.17
C ILE A 105 13.55 7.76 1.05
N ALA A 106 12.71 8.52 0.34
CA ALA A 106 11.92 8.02 -0.78
C ALA A 106 12.83 7.43 -1.87
N GLU A 107 13.84 8.19 -2.32
CA GLU A 107 14.82 7.73 -3.31
C GLU A 107 15.55 6.45 -2.84
N LYS A 108 15.89 6.38 -1.55
CA LYS A 108 16.58 5.20 -0.99
C LYS A 108 15.69 3.97 -1.00
N ILE A 109 14.40 4.11 -0.69
CA ILE A 109 13.42 3.03 -0.73
C ILE A 109 13.23 2.55 -2.16
N GLU A 110 13.00 3.45 -3.11
CA GLU A 110 12.84 3.10 -4.53
C GLU A 110 14.07 2.38 -5.08
N ALA A 111 15.28 2.84 -4.74
CA ALA A 111 16.51 2.18 -5.13
C ALA A 111 16.65 0.78 -4.50
N HIS A 112 16.22 0.61 -3.24
CA HIS A 112 16.23 -0.68 -2.55
C HIS A 112 15.23 -1.65 -3.16
N GLU A 113 14.02 -1.20 -3.45
CA GLU A 113 12.97 -2.00 -4.08
C GLU A 113 13.39 -2.45 -5.48
N ARG A 114 13.90 -1.55 -6.32
CA ARG A 114 14.42 -1.92 -7.65
C ARG A 114 15.53 -2.97 -7.57
N ARG A 115 16.44 -2.83 -6.60
CA ARG A 115 17.52 -3.81 -6.39
C ARG A 115 16.97 -5.16 -5.94
N THR A 116 16.03 -5.16 -5.01
CA THR A 116 15.41 -6.38 -4.49
C THR A 116 14.63 -7.10 -5.60
N ALA A 117 13.85 -6.37 -6.40
CA ALA A 117 13.15 -6.89 -7.54
C ALA A 117 14.11 -7.50 -8.58
N PHE A 118 15.20 -6.81 -8.90
CA PHE A 118 16.24 -7.33 -9.79
C PHE A 118 16.85 -8.65 -9.28
N HIS A 119 17.16 -8.73 -7.98
CA HIS A 119 17.68 -9.97 -7.40
C HIS A 119 16.65 -11.10 -7.36
N ALA A 120 15.38 -10.78 -7.10
CA ALA A 120 14.31 -11.77 -7.14
C ALA A 120 14.13 -12.35 -8.55
N GLU A 121 14.12 -11.48 -9.57
CA GLU A 121 14.05 -11.88 -10.97
C GLU A 121 15.27 -12.71 -11.39
N ALA A 122 16.48 -12.30 -10.99
CA ALA A 122 17.70 -13.05 -11.27
C ALA A 122 17.67 -14.46 -10.65
N GLN A 123 17.21 -14.58 -9.40
CA GLN A 123 17.05 -15.87 -8.75
C GLN A 123 15.99 -16.74 -9.42
N GLN A 124 14.85 -16.16 -9.82
CA GLN A 124 13.81 -16.87 -10.55
C GLN A 124 14.36 -17.42 -11.88
N ARG A 125 15.06 -16.58 -12.66
CA ARG A 125 15.69 -16.99 -13.92
C ARG A 125 16.77 -18.04 -13.71
N TRP A 126 17.56 -17.91 -12.65
CA TRP A 126 18.56 -18.91 -12.31
C TRP A 126 17.94 -20.27 -12.00
N ALA A 127 16.89 -20.30 -11.17
CA ALA A 127 16.17 -21.54 -10.85
C ALA A 127 15.55 -22.20 -12.10
N ALA A 128 15.06 -21.40 -13.05
CA ALA A 128 14.57 -21.88 -14.34
C ALA A 128 15.68 -22.57 -15.16
N ILE A 129 16.86 -21.96 -15.22
CA ILE A 129 18.03 -22.54 -15.92
C ILE A 129 18.48 -23.84 -15.24
N GLU A 130 18.53 -23.87 -13.90
CA GLU A 130 18.80 -25.09 -13.14
C GLU A 130 17.75 -26.19 -13.41
N GLY A 131 16.48 -25.77 -13.56
CA GLY A 131 15.36 -26.60 -13.95
C GLY A 131 15.41 -27.16 -15.38
N GLY A 132 16.36 -26.68 -16.21
CA GLY A 132 16.58 -27.16 -17.57
C GLY A 132 15.91 -26.31 -18.66
N ASP A 133 15.46 -25.10 -18.34
CA ASP A 133 14.95 -24.18 -19.36
C ASP A 133 16.03 -23.81 -20.37
N ASN A 134 15.62 -23.68 -21.65
CA ASN A 134 16.52 -23.26 -22.72
C ASN A 134 16.98 -21.82 -22.50
N THR A 135 18.25 -21.55 -22.82
CA THR A 135 18.86 -20.22 -22.71
C THR A 135 19.53 -19.83 -24.02
N LEU A 136 19.86 -18.55 -24.16
CA LEU A 136 20.68 -18.07 -25.27
C LEU A 136 22.14 -18.07 -24.86
N SER A 137 23.01 -18.65 -25.69
CA SER A 137 24.46 -18.54 -25.52
C SER A 137 24.90 -17.09 -25.60
N TRP A 138 25.71 -16.64 -24.64
CA TRP A 138 26.26 -15.28 -24.65
C TRP A 138 27.13 -15.00 -25.88
N ALA A 139 27.85 -16.02 -26.38
CA ALA A 139 28.67 -15.88 -27.58
C ALA A 139 27.80 -15.58 -28.81
N ASP A 140 26.72 -16.33 -28.99
CA ASP A 140 25.81 -16.20 -30.13
C ASP A 140 25.05 -14.86 -30.07
N VAL A 141 24.57 -14.46 -28.89
CA VAL A 141 23.92 -13.18 -28.68
C VAL A 141 24.87 -12.02 -28.96
N ARG A 142 26.12 -12.10 -28.48
CA ARG A 142 27.13 -11.06 -28.72
C ARG A 142 27.43 -10.94 -30.22
N GLN A 143 27.64 -12.07 -30.91
CA GLN A 143 27.90 -12.06 -32.35
C GLN A 143 26.72 -11.46 -33.12
N TYR A 144 25.49 -11.87 -32.80
CA TYR A 144 24.28 -11.31 -33.38
C TYR A 144 24.17 -9.79 -33.16
N MET A 145 24.47 -9.30 -31.95
CA MET A 145 24.46 -7.86 -31.65
C MET A 145 25.54 -7.08 -32.40
N GLN A 146 26.72 -7.67 -32.60
CA GLN A 146 27.81 -7.05 -33.37
C GLN A 146 27.41 -6.89 -34.85
N GLN A 147 26.91 -7.97 -35.45
CA GLN A 147 26.44 -7.95 -36.84
C GLN A 147 25.32 -6.92 -37.07
N LEU A 148 24.38 -6.80 -36.12
CA LEU A 148 23.37 -5.74 -36.16
C LEU A 148 23.97 -4.33 -36.08
N ALA A 149 24.98 -4.12 -35.23
CA ALA A 149 25.66 -2.83 -35.11
C ALA A 149 26.44 -2.46 -36.39
N ASP A 150 26.92 -3.46 -37.13
CA ASP A 150 27.58 -3.31 -38.43
C ASP A 150 26.57 -3.08 -39.59
N GLY A 151 25.26 -3.06 -39.30
CA GLY A 151 24.20 -2.83 -40.28
C GLY A 151 23.81 -4.08 -41.08
N GLU A 152 24.29 -5.26 -40.68
CA GLU A 152 23.88 -6.53 -41.26
C GLU A 152 22.46 -6.91 -40.77
N ASN A 153 21.86 -7.90 -41.43
CA ASN A 153 20.58 -8.48 -41.03
C ASN A 153 20.73 -9.98 -40.70
N PRO A 154 21.42 -10.33 -39.60
CA PRO A 154 21.62 -11.71 -39.19
C PRO A 154 20.32 -12.34 -38.66
N ALA A 155 20.24 -13.67 -38.74
CA ALA A 155 19.13 -14.40 -38.10
C ALA A 155 19.29 -14.35 -36.56
N PRO A 156 18.19 -14.21 -35.78
CA PRO A 156 18.27 -14.24 -34.33
C PRO A 156 18.79 -15.58 -33.79
N PRO A 157 19.59 -15.58 -32.71
CA PRO A 157 20.07 -16.81 -32.08
C PRO A 157 18.90 -17.61 -31.49
N VAL A 158 19.03 -18.94 -31.53
CA VAL A 158 18.00 -19.87 -31.04
C VAL A 158 18.35 -20.31 -29.63
N ALA A 159 17.36 -20.32 -28.73
CA ALA A 159 17.57 -20.79 -27.37
C ALA A 159 17.76 -22.31 -27.34
N SER A 160 18.79 -22.77 -26.64
CA SER A 160 19.14 -24.18 -26.48
C SER A 160 19.40 -24.50 -25.01
N ALA A 161 19.39 -25.79 -24.66
CA ALA A 161 19.78 -26.22 -23.32
C ALA A 161 21.21 -25.75 -23.02
N VAL A 162 21.48 -25.37 -21.77
CA VAL A 162 22.83 -25.03 -21.32
C VAL A 162 23.70 -26.29 -21.37
N GLU A 163 24.81 -26.23 -22.11
CA GLU A 163 25.85 -27.25 -22.07
C GLU A 163 26.53 -27.16 -20.69
N ARG A 164 26.33 -28.20 -19.86
CA ARG A 164 26.82 -28.27 -18.47
C ARG A 164 28.17 -28.96 -18.36
#